data_AF-A0AAD1HCG6-F1
#
_entry.id   AF-A0AAD1HCG6-F1
#
_cell.length_a   1.000
_cell.length_b   1.000
_cell.length_c   1.000
_cell.angle_alpha   90.00
_cell.angle_beta   90.00
_cell.angle_gamma   90.00
#
_symmetry.space_group_name_H-M   'P 1'
#
loop_
_entity.id
_entity.type
_entity.pdbx_description
1 polymer ?
#
loop_
_entity_poly.entity_id
_entity_poly.type
_entity_poly.pdbx_seq_one_letter_code
_entity_poly.pdbx_strand_id
1 'polypeptide(L)'
;MKDAESVEGSDPPRQRVDEDDHDLLTFGEVHERLRIEIASARDAVTELEAGGDADALQRARDRLAALESAAKRNSANRINDANFEKFFGYAGTAQRNLSPPQPE
;
A
#
# COMPACT_ATOMS: atom_id res chain seq x y z
N MET A 1 57.96 -4.93 13.66
CA MET A 1 56.50 -5.09 13.47
C MET A 1 55.89 -4.03 14.38
N LYS A 2 55.61 -2.81 13.89
CA LYS A 2 54.41 -2.37 13.14
C LYS A 2 53.12 -2.94 13.76
N ASP A 3 52.08 -2.21 14.12
CA ASP A 3 51.76 -0.79 14.29
C ASP A 3 50.40 -0.76 15.05
N ALA A 4 50.11 0.36 15.68
CA ALA A 4 48.78 0.98 15.87
C ALA A 4 47.65 0.24 16.64
N GLU A 5 47.38 0.80 17.81
CA GLU A 5 46.08 1.05 18.43
C GLU A 5 45.01 1.48 17.40
N SER A 6 43.85 0.82 17.42
CA SER A 6 42.61 1.35 16.85
C SER A 6 41.48 1.22 17.87
N VAL A 7 41.10 2.36 18.40
CA VAL A 7 39.86 2.66 19.10
C VAL A 7 38.69 2.66 18.10
N GLU A 8 37.48 2.42 18.60
CA GLU A 8 36.13 2.52 17.97
C GLU A 8 35.59 1.26 17.25
N GLY A 9 34.33 0.84 17.44
CA GLY A 9 33.17 1.56 17.96
C GLY A 9 32.40 0.80 19.03
N SER A 10 32.13 1.49 20.13
CA SER A 10 31.02 1.17 21.02
C SER A 10 29.73 1.55 20.30
N ASP A 11 29.23 0.68 19.42
CA ASP A 11 27.86 0.80 18.92
C ASP A 11 26.95 0.60 20.16
N PRO A 12 26.15 1.59 20.59
CA PRO A 12 25.22 1.37 21.69
C PRO A 12 24.35 0.17 21.34
N PRO A 13 24.00 -0.70 22.31
CA PRO A 13 23.14 -1.83 22.03
C PRO A 13 21.88 -1.26 21.38
N ARG A 14 21.65 -1.57 20.10
CA ARG A 14 20.41 -1.22 19.41
C ARG A 14 19.30 -1.86 20.22
N GLN A 15 18.69 -1.08 21.10
CA GLN A 15 17.46 -1.45 21.76
C GLN A 15 16.47 -1.61 20.62
N ARG A 16 16.07 -2.87 20.33
CA ARG A 16 14.85 -3.11 19.60
C ARG A 16 13.79 -2.39 20.41
N VAL A 17 13.32 -1.28 19.88
CA VAL A 17 12.06 -0.70 20.34
C VAL A 17 11.08 -1.85 20.26
N ASP A 18 10.28 -2.04 21.31
CA ASP A 18 9.10 -2.90 21.30
C ASP A 18 8.16 -2.28 20.26
N GLU A 19 8.51 -2.50 18.98
CA GLU A 19 7.81 -2.04 17.81
C GLU A 19 6.58 -2.92 17.78
N ASP A 20 5.46 -2.36 18.25
CA ASP A 20 4.12 -2.92 18.08
C ASP A 20 4.09 -3.64 16.73
N ASP A 21 4.01 -4.97 16.76
CA ASP A 21 4.01 -5.81 15.56
C ASP A 21 2.86 -5.34 14.65
N HIS A 22 3.20 -4.49 13.69
CA HIS A 22 2.22 -3.95 12.76
C HIS A 22 1.96 -5.03 11.72
N ASP A 23 0.85 -5.76 11.91
CA ASP A 23 0.35 -6.70 10.91
C ASP A 23 0.26 -5.98 9.55
N LEU A 24 1.15 -6.37 8.64
CA LEU A 24 1.15 -5.82 7.29
C LEU A 24 -0.07 -6.36 6.56
N LEU A 25 -0.92 -5.45 6.12
CA LEU A 25 -2.10 -5.83 5.34
C LEU A 25 -1.71 -6.41 3.99
N THR A 26 -2.39 -7.49 3.62
CA THR A 26 -2.32 -8.05 2.28
C THR A 26 -2.96 -7.10 1.25
N PHE A 27 -2.61 -7.25 -0.04
CA PHE A 27 -3.21 -6.45 -1.11
C PHE A 27 -4.74 -6.51 -1.14
N GLY A 28 -5.33 -7.66 -0.76
CA GLY A 28 -6.77 -7.86 -0.68
C GLY A 28 -7.40 -7.08 0.48
N GLU A 29 -6.78 -7.11 1.66
CA GLU A 29 -7.23 -6.37 2.83
C GLU A 29 -7.09 -4.85 2.63
N VAL A 30 -5.97 -4.40 2.02
CA VAL A 30 -5.79 -2.99 1.62
C VAL A 30 -6.88 -2.58 0.62
N HIS A 31 -7.25 -3.46 -0.32
CA HIS A 31 -8.28 -3.16 -1.29
C HIS A 31 -9.64 -2.93 -0.65
N GLU A 32 -10.07 -3.81 0.26
CA GLU A 32 -11.37 -3.65 0.91
C GLU A 32 -11.39 -2.41 1.81
N ARG A 33 -10.29 -2.15 2.53
CA ARG A 33 -10.20 -0.94 3.35
C ARG A 33 -10.24 0.34 2.50
N LEU A 34 -9.55 0.37 1.36
CA LEU A 34 -9.65 1.48 0.40
C LEU A 34 -11.07 1.63 -0.14
N ARG A 35 -11.80 0.53 -0.40
CA ARG A 35 -13.17 0.57 -0.90
C ARG A 35 -14.12 1.25 0.09
N ILE A 36 -14.03 0.88 1.37
CA ILE A 36 -14.82 1.46 2.45
C ILE A 36 -14.48 2.95 2.62
N GLU A 37 -13.19 3.28 2.66
CA GLU A 37 -12.72 4.65 2.84
C GLU A 37 -13.14 5.57 1.67
N ILE A 38 -13.09 5.08 0.43
CA ILE A 38 -13.58 5.83 -0.73
C ILE A 38 -15.08 6.10 -0.65
N ALA A 39 -15.88 5.13 -0.19
CA ALA A 39 -17.32 5.33 -0.03
C ALA A 39 -17.60 6.43 1.01
N SER A 40 -16.96 6.36 2.17
CA SER A 40 -17.09 7.39 3.21
C SER A 40 -16.63 8.76 2.74
N ALA A 41 -15.53 8.83 1.99
CA ALA A 41 -15.03 10.09 1.43
C ALA A 41 -15.99 10.70 0.39
N ARG A 42 -16.70 9.87 -0.39
CA ARG A 42 -17.73 10.35 -1.32
C ARG A 42 -18.92 10.94 -0.58
N ASP A 43 -19.40 10.25 0.45
CA ASP A 43 -20.51 10.74 1.28
C ASP A 43 -20.15 12.09 1.90
N ALA A 44 -18.93 12.23 2.45
CA ALA A 44 -18.44 13.48 3.00
C ALA A 44 -18.37 14.62 1.97
N VAL A 45 -17.97 14.34 0.72
CA VAL A 45 -18.00 15.34 -0.36
C VAL A 45 -19.43 15.77 -0.64
N THR A 46 -20.38 14.83 -0.75
CA THR A 46 -21.80 15.15 -1.01
C THR A 46 -22.41 15.99 0.11
N GLU A 47 -22.11 15.68 1.38
CA GLU A 47 -22.58 16.49 2.51
C GLU A 47 -22.00 17.91 2.49
N LEU A 48 -20.72 18.06 2.18
CA LEU A 48 -20.04 19.36 2.11
C LEU A 48 -20.47 20.20 0.90
N GLU A 49 -20.81 19.56 -0.23
CA GLU A 49 -21.42 20.24 -1.38
C GLU A 49 -22.77 20.88 -1.02
N ALA A 50 -23.55 20.24 -0.15
CA ALA A 50 -24.81 20.79 0.34
C ALA A 50 -24.61 21.87 1.43
N GLY A 51 -23.54 21.79 2.22
CA GLY A 51 -23.23 22.70 3.32
C GLY A 51 -22.59 24.03 2.93
N GLY A 52 -21.98 24.13 1.75
CA GLY A 52 -21.47 25.39 1.18
C GLY A 52 -20.11 25.86 1.71
N ASP A 53 -19.40 25.05 2.51
CA ASP A 53 -18.01 25.33 2.92
C ASP A 53 -17.04 24.89 1.81
N ALA A 54 -16.57 25.86 1.02
CA ALA A 54 -15.71 25.63 -0.13
C ALA A 54 -14.34 25.05 0.24
N ASP A 55 -13.77 25.44 1.39
CA ASP A 55 -12.44 25.00 1.81
C ASP A 55 -12.49 23.56 2.38
N ALA A 56 -13.54 23.24 3.13
CA ALA A 56 -13.79 21.87 3.55
C ALA A 56 -14.08 20.96 2.34
N LEU A 57 -14.88 21.44 1.39
CA LEU A 57 -15.21 20.69 0.17
C LEU A 57 -13.96 20.41 -0.67
N GLN A 58 -13.07 21.39 -0.87
CA GLN A 58 -11.85 21.17 -1.64
C GLN A 58 -10.96 20.11 -0.98
N ARG A 59 -10.76 20.18 0.35
CA ARG A 59 -9.99 19.17 1.09
C ARG A 59 -10.60 17.77 0.99
N ALA A 60 -11.93 17.67 1.05
CA ALA A 60 -12.62 16.39 0.90
C ALA A 60 -12.43 15.80 -0.50
N ARG A 61 -12.50 16.63 -1.55
CA ARG A 61 -12.23 16.21 -2.94
C ARG A 61 -10.78 15.79 -3.14
N ASP A 62 -9.82 16.50 -2.56
CA ASP A 62 -8.41 16.13 -2.66
C ASP A 62 -8.13 14.78 -1.97
N ARG A 63 -8.75 14.54 -0.81
CA ARG A 63 -8.69 13.24 -0.12
C ARG A 63 -9.29 12.12 -0.98
N LEU A 64 -10.47 12.34 -1.55
CA LEU A 64 -11.12 11.36 -2.43
C LEU A 64 -10.22 11.03 -3.63
N ALA A 65 -9.67 12.04 -4.29
CA ALA A 65 -8.76 11.85 -5.43
C ALA A 65 -7.50 11.05 -5.05
N ALA A 66 -6.93 11.32 -3.86
CA ALA A 66 -5.78 10.58 -3.35
C ALA A 66 -6.11 9.10 -3.11
N LEU A 67 -7.28 8.80 -2.53
CA LEU A 67 -7.75 7.44 -2.26
C LEU A 67 -8.04 6.67 -3.56
N GLU A 68 -8.69 7.30 -4.54
CA GLU A 68 -8.94 6.70 -5.85
C GLU A 68 -7.64 6.39 -6.59
N SER A 69 -6.66 7.30 -6.50
CA SER A 69 -5.32 7.10 -7.05
C SER A 69 -4.60 5.93 -6.34
N ALA A 70 -4.73 5.81 -5.02
CA ALA A 70 -4.20 4.68 -4.26
C ALA A 70 -4.87 3.35 -4.65
N ALA A 71 -6.19 3.33 -4.81
CA ALA A 71 -6.94 2.15 -5.25
C ALA A 71 -6.51 1.70 -6.65
N LYS A 72 -6.27 2.64 -7.57
CA LYS A 72 -5.73 2.36 -8.91
C LYS A 72 -4.33 1.74 -8.86
N ARG A 73 -3.45 2.22 -7.99
CA ARG A 73 -2.12 1.61 -7.81
C ARG A 73 -2.23 0.22 -7.19
N ASN A 74 -3.10 0.04 -6.20
CA ASN A 74 -3.33 -1.25 -5.56
C ASN A 74 -3.87 -2.30 -6.55
N SER A 75 -4.70 -1.88 -7.51
CA SER A 75 -5.22 -2.78 -8.56
C SER A 75 -4.21 -3.04 -9.69
N ALA A 76 -3.43 -2.04 -10.09
CA ALA A 76 -2.40 -2.15 -11.12
C ALA A 76 -1.18 -3.00 -10.68
N ASN A 77 -0.97 -3.15 -9.37
CA ASN A 77 0.10 -3.98 -8.80
C ASN A 77 -0.25 -5.48 -8.73
N ARG A 78 -1.33 -5.95 -9.38
CA ARG A 78 -1.46 -7.39 -9.62
C ARG A 78 -0.32 -7.86 -10.55
N ILE A 79 0.32 -8.97 -10.19
CA ILE A 79 1.29 -9.63 -11.05
C ILE A 79 0.62 -9.90 -12.40
N ASN A 80 1.25 -9.42 -13.46
CA ASN A 80 0.89 -9.57 -14.85
C ASN A 80 2.18 -9.79 -15.66
N ASP A 81 2.06 -10.25 -16.89
CA ASP A 81 3.23 -10.61 -17.70
C ASP A 81 4.20 -9.43 -17.89
N ALA A 82 3.69 -8.20 -17.95
CA ALA A 82 4.51 -7.00 -18.12
C ALA A 82 5.29 -6.58 -16.86
N ASN A 83 4.88 -7.02 -15.66
CA ASN A 83 5.60 -6.77 -14.41
C ASN A 83 6.21 -8.04 -13.80
N PHE A 84 5.97 -9.22 -14.38
CA PHE A 84 6.43 -10.52 -13.88
C PHE A 84 7.96 -10.55 -13.75
N GLU A 85 8.68 -10.23 -14.81
CA GLU A 85 10.14 -10.25 -14.81
C GLU A 85 10.73 -9.24 -13.81
N LYS A 86 10.08 -8.08 -13.64
CA LYS A 86 10.49 -7.08 -12.63
C LYS A 86 10.32 -7.61 -11.20
N PHE A 87 9.28 -8.39 -10.94
CA PHE A 87 9.00 -8.94 -9.60
C PHE A 87 9.83 -10.18 -9.28
N PHE A 88 10.07 -11.07 -10.25
CA PHE A 88 10.73 -12.35 -10.03
C PHE A 88 12.18 -12.42 -10.51
N GLY A 89 12.66 -11.44 -11.29
CA GLY A 89 14.04 -11.37 -11.76
C GLY A 89 14.41 -12.36 -12.87
N TYR A 90 13.41 -13.03 -13.47
CA TYR A 90 13.59 -13.88 -14.64
C TYR A 90 12.39 -13.76 -15.58
N ALA A 91 12.62 -13.99 -16.88
CA ALA A 91 11.59 -13.96 -17.89
C ALA A 91 10.55 -15.07 -17.64
N GLY A 92 9.29 -14.69 -17.51
CA GLY A 92 8.18 -15.60 -17.31
C GLY A 92 6.85 -14.88 -17.43
N THR A 93 5.76 -15.65 -17.44
CA THR A 93 4.39 -15.14 -17.50
C THR A 93 3.65 -15.50 -16.22
N ALA A 94 2.73 -14.63 -15.81
CA ALA A 94 1.91 -14.85 -14.63
C ALA A 94 0.95 -16.00 -14.89
N GLN A 95 1.21 -17.18 -14.31
CA GLN A 95 0.25 -18.28 -14.36
C GLN A 95 -1.03 -17.88 -13.61
N ARG A 96 -2.09 -17.65 -14.38
CA ARG A 96 -3.43 -17.43 -13.84
C ARG A 96 -4.08 -18.79 -13.62
N ASN A 97 -4.18 -19.23 -12.37
CA ASN A 97 -5.04 -20.36 -12.00
C ASN A 97 -6.51 -19.94 -12.17
N LEU A 98 -6.99 -19.94 -13.41
CA LEU A 98 -8.39 -19.76 -13.80
C LEU A 98 -8.95 -21.11 -14.26
N SER A 99 -8.89 -22.12 -13.40
CA SER A 99 -9.78 -23.27 -13.55
C SER A 99 -10.86 -23.14 -12.48
N PRO A 100 -12.10 -22.75 -12.84
CA PRO A 100 -13.20 -22.91 -11.91
C PRO A 100 -13.35 -24.40 -11.55
N PRO A 101 -13.71 -24.74 -10.30
CA PRO A 101 -13.98 -26.12 -9.92
C PRO A 101 -15.04 -26.68 -10.87
N GLN A 102 -14.73 -27.81 -11.53
CA GLN A 102 -15.70 -28.53 -12.35
C GLN A 102 -16.72 -29.16 -11.38
N PRO A 103 -18.04 -28.95 -11.58
CA PRO A 103 -19.03 -29.71 -10.83
C PRO A 103 -19.00 -31.18 -11.28
N GLU A 104 -18.98 -32.09 -10.31
CA GLU A 104 -19.22 -33.53 -10.50
C GLU A 104 -20.68 -33.83 -10.82
#